data_AF-A0A6G3MFY4-F1
#
_entry.id   AF-A0A6G3MFY4-F1
#
_cell.length_a   1.000
_cell.length_b   1.000
_cell.length_c   1.000
_cell.angle_alpha   90.00
_cell.angle_beta   90.00
_cell.angle_gamma   90.00
#
_symmetry.space_group_name_H-M   'P 1'
#
loop_
_entity.id
_entity.type
_entity.pdbx_description
1 polymer ?
#
loop_
_entity_poly.entity_id
_entity_poly.type
_entity_poly.pdbx_seq_one_letter_code
_entity_poly.pdbx_strand_id
1 'polypeptide(L)'
;MSYFLMNKIYQDHYTCKCIDGWKGEKCDEFYCETPCDINYGTCVGPNKCQCTVDYKTGKYCNETLCDTNMPQCLNGAPCSVYENEIFCSCNQEKYAGKYCEKQCSPDCVYGICTFLNETTFCHCFKGFEGQACNETLQEPEPIFSKYYISPKNQKIAFVTLFFIMLTATVFSFGVGGYIRNNIKRNIGRIS
;
A
#
# COMPACT_ATOMS: atom_id res chain seq x y z
N MET A 1 18.48 53.01 -6.37
CA MET A 1 17.80 53.55 -5.17
C MET A 1 18.78 53.52 -4.03
N SER A 2 18.98 54.64 -3.34
CA SER A 2 19.87 54.76 -2.19
C SER A 2 19.10 54.40 -0.91
N TYR A 3 19.54 53.41 -0.14
CA TYR A 3 18.86 52.89 1.07
C TYR A 3 19.38 53.53 2.37
N PHE A 4 19.68 54.83 2.31
CA PHE A 4 20.27 55.57 3.42
C PHE A 4 19.66 56.96 3.54
N LEU A 5 19.67 57.47 4.76
CA LEU A 5 19.38 58.85 5.10
C LEU A 5 20.71 59.55 5.40
N MET A 6 20.99 60.67 4.75
CA MET A 6 22.16 61.47 5.06
C MET A 6 21.89 62.34 6.28
N ASN A 7 22.71 62.21 7.32
CA ASN A 7 22.66 63.08 8.50
C ASN A 7 23.95 63.90 8.61
N LYS A 8 23.80 65.20 8.94
CA LYS A 8 24.91 66.12 9.19
C LYS A 8 25.28 66.04 10.68
N ILE A 9 26.50 65.59 10.99
CA ILE A 9 26.94 65.39 12.39
C ILE A 9 27.72 66.61 12.92
N TYR A 10 28.63 67.18 12.13
CA TYR A 10 29.34 68.43 12.44
C TYR A 10 30.11 68.93 11.20
N GLN A 11 30.32 70.24 11.04
CA GLN A 11 31.09 70.92 9.96
C GLN A 11 31.38 70.03 8.73
N ASP A 12 30.39 69.93 7.83
CA ASP A 12 30.43 69.25 6.53
C ASP A 12 30.78 67.75 6.51
N HIS A 13 30.79 67.09 7.67
CA HIS A 13 30.86 65.64 7.76
C HIS A 13 29.45 65.02 7.73
N TYR A 14 29.19 64.22 6.70
CA TYR A 14 27.95 63.44 6.54
C TYR A 14 28.19 61.99 6.95
N THR A 15 27.24 61.42 7.69
CA THR A 15 27.21 59.97 7.93
C THR A 15 25.96 59.37 7.31
N CYS A 16 26.10 58.20 6.72
CA CYS A 16 24.97 57.40 6.29
C CYS A 16 24.27 56.80 7.52
N LYS A 17 23.01 57.14 7.72
CA LYS A 17 22.13 56.39 8.60
C LYS A 17 21.35 55.40 7.74
N CYS A 18 21.62 54.12 7.92
CA CYS A 18 20.91 53.09 7.19
C CYS A 18 19.46 52.98 7.67
N ILE A 19 18.56 52.67 6.74
CA ILE A 19 17.18 52.30 7.07
C ILE A 19 17.14 50.87 7.64
N ASP A 20 16.04 50.50 8.29
CA ASP A 20 15.90 49.20 8.93
C ASP A 20 16.17 48.04 7.96
N GLY A 21 16.91 47.04 8.44
CA GLY A 21 17.37 45.91 7.64
C GLY A 21 18.59 46.18 6.76
N TRP A 22 19.17 47.40 6.78
CA TRP A 22 20.43 47.73 6.09
C TRP A 22 21.52 48.17 7.07
N LYS A 23 22.77 47.80 6.78
CA LYS A 23 23.96 48.08 7.58
C LYS A 23 25.19 48.28 6.69
N GLY A 24 26.33 48.52 7.33
CA GLY A 24 27.59 48.82 6.65
C GLY A 24 27.78 50.32 6.45
N GLU A 25 29.00 50.73 6.13
CA GLU A 25 29.37 52.15 5.98
C GLU A 25 28.56 52.85 4.88
N LYS A 26 28.18 52.10 3.84
CA LYS A 26 27.43 52.58 2.68
C LYS A 26 25.98 52.09 2.63
N CYS A 27 25.51 51.38 3.66
CA CYS A 27 24.17 50.78 3.70
C CYS A 27 23.90 49.84 2.52
N ASP A 28 24.91 49.05 2.14
CA ASP A 28 24.91 48.09 1.04
C ASP A 28 24.89 46.63 1.52
N GLU A 29 25.06 46.40 2.82
CA GLU A 29 24.83 45.12 3.46
C GLU A 29 23.43 45.08 4.08
N PHE A 30 22.78 43.91 4.05
CA PHE A 30 21.49 43.72 4.69
C PHE A 30 21.59 42.87 5.96
N TYR A 31 20.57 42.98 6.81
CA TYR A 31 20.36 42.12 7.97
C TYR A 31 18.86 41.95 8.22
N CYS A 32 18.53 41.00 9.10
CA CYS A 32 17.18 40.79 9.60
C CYS A 32 17.17 41.14 11.08
N GLU A 33 16.44 42.19 11.45
CA GLU A 33 16.36 42.68 12.83
C GLU A 33 15.68 41.65 13.74
N THR A 34 14.53 41.14 13.29
CA THR A 34 14.01 39.88 13.83
C THR A 34 14.72 38.73 13.13
N PRO A 35 15.41 37.84 13.85
CA PRO A 35 16.13 36.74 13.24
C PRO A 35 15.16 35.77 12.56
N CYS A 36 15.59 35.21 11.43
CA CYS A 36 14.94 34.04 10.84
C CYS A 36 15.11 32.83 11.77
N ASP A 37 14.24 31.83 11.63
CA ASP A 37 14.43 30.56 12.31
C ASP A 37 15.83 30.01 12.04
N ILE A 38 16.60 29.74 13.09
CA ILE A 38 18.01 29.38 13.00
C ILE A 38 18.25 28.04 12.28
N ASN A 39 17.26 27.15 12.30
CA ASN A 39 17.36 25.84 11.68
C ASN A 39 16.75 25.83 10.28
N TYR A 40 15.75 26.68 10.04
CA TYR A 40 14.88 26.59 8.87
C TYR A 40 14.80 27.85 8.03
N GLY A 41 15.61 28.87 8.31
CA GLY A 41 15.55 30.15 7.63
C GLY A 41 16.91 30.82 7.47
N THR A 42 17.07 31.52 6.34
CA THR A 42 18.24 32.34 6.03
C THR A 42 17.79 33.77 5.72
N CYS A 43 18.48 34.77 6.27
CA CYS A 43 18.27 36.15 5.88
C CYS A 43 18.87 36.39 4.48
N VAL A 44 18.03 36.71 3.50
CA VAL A 44 18.42 36.86 2.09
C VAL A 44 18.20 38.27 1.54
N GLY A 45 17.76 39.19 2.40
CA GLY A 45 17.56 40.59 2.09
C GLY A 45 17.21 41.37 3.36
N PRO A 46 17.05 42.70 3.26
CA PRO A 46 16.73 43.55 4.41
C PRO A 46 15.41 43.11 5.03
N ASN A 47 15.46 42.60 6.26
CA ASN A 47 14.30 42.04 6.98
C ASN A 47 13.52 40.97 6.18
N LYS A 48 14.20 40.22 5.31
CA LYS A 48 13.59 39.18 4.48
C LYS A 48 14.25 37.82 4.74
N CYS A 49 13.45 36.92 5.32
CA CYS A 49 13.83 35.52 5.48
C CYS A 49 13.40 34.70 4.27
N GLN A 50 14.22 33.69 3.95
CA GLN A 50 13.87 32.61 3.03
C GLN A 50 13.93 31.30 3.81
N CYS A 51 12.85 30.53 3.78
CA CYS A 51 12.80 29.25 4.46
C CYS A 51 13.59 28.21 3.65
N THR A 52 14.34 27.37 4.35
CA THR A 52 15.25 26.39 3.75
C THR A 52 14.59 25.05 3.49
N VAL A 53 13.38 24.84 4.01
CA VAL A 53 12.59 23.62 3.88
C VAL A 53 11.15 23.94 3.55
N ASP A 54 10.52 23.08 2.75
CA ASP A 54 9.20 23.34 2.18
C ASP A 54 8.05 23.24 3.20
N TYR A 55 8.25 22.56 4.33
CA TYR A 55 7.23 22.43 5.39
C TYR A 55 7.19 23.61 6.37
N LYS A 56 8.11 24.57 6.23
CA LYS A 56 8.19 25.78 7.05
C LYS A 56 7.71 26.99 6.27
N THR A 57 7.04 27.89 6.97
CA THR A 57 6.38 29.06 6.40
C THR A 57 6.42 30.24 7.36
N GLY A 58 5.76 31.32 6.98
CA GLY A 58 5.69 32.55 7.75
C GLY A 58 6.87 33.48 7.47
N LYS A 59 6.74 34.73 7.92
CA LYS A 59 7.73 35.80 7.67
C LYS A 59 9.13 35.46 8.20
N TYR A 60 9.20 34.63 9.23
CA TYR A 60 10.44 34.27 9.93
C TYR A 60 10.77 32.77 9.86
N CYS A 61 10.02 31.98 9.09
CA CYS A 61 10.23 30.52 8.95
C CYS A 61 10.04 29.70 10.24
N ASN A 62 9.37 30.28 11.23
CA ASN A 62 9.08 29.67 12.53
C ASN A 62 7.72 28.97 12.57
N GLU A 63 6.86 29.17 11.56
CA GLU A 63 5.55 28.53 11.44
C GLU A 63 5.68 27.25 10.63
N THR A 64 4.94 26.21 11.03
CA THR A 64 4.84 24.98 10.24
C THR A 64 3.62 25.08 9.36
N LEU A 65 3.73 24.59 8.13
CA LEU A 65 2.64 24.65 7.17
C LEU A 65 1.33 24.08 7.77
N CYS A 66 1.35 22.89 8.38
CA CYS A 66 0.17 22.30 9.03
C CYS A 66 -0.56 23.23 10.03
N ASP A 67 0.14 24.16 10.70
CA ASP A 67 -0.45 25.09 11.67
C ASP A 67 -1.23 26.23 10.99
N THR A 68 -0.86 26.55 9.76
CA THR A 68 -1.39 27.69 8.99
C THR A 68 -2.56 27.31 8.06
N ASN A 69 -3.12 26.10 8.21
CA ASN A 69 -4.08 25.51 7.28
C ASN A 69 -3.54 25.34 5.85
N MET A 70 -2.22 25.16 5.67
CA MET A 70 -1.60 25.01 4.34
C MET A 70 -0.42 24.04 4.43
N PRO A 71 -0.24 22.99 3.61
CA PRO A 71 -1.12 22.59 2.55
C PRO A 71 -2.47 22.21 3.15
N GLN A 72 -3.52 22.52 2.40
CA GLN A 72 -4.86 22.13 2.79
C GLN A 72 -4.98 20.64 2.56
N CYS A 73 -4.67 19.82 3.57
CA CYS A 73 -5.17 18.45 3.58
C CYS A 73 -6.71 18.54 3.46
N LEU A 74 -7.24 18.06 2.34
CA LEU A 74 -8.66 18.20 2.02
C LEU A 74 -9.48 17.11 2.70
N ASN A 75 -10.79 17.27 2.64
CA ASN A 75 -11.75 16.27 3.13
C ASN A 75 -11.58 15.89 4.62
N GLY A 76 -11.09 16.84 5.43
CA GLY A 76 -10.91 16.66 6.87
C GLY A 76 -9.71 15.79 7.26
N ALA A 77 -8.79 15.53 6.34
CA ALA A 77 -7.61 14.71 6.60
C ALA A 77 -6.64 15.41 7.59
N PRO A 78 -6.17 14.71 8.64
CA PRO A 78 -5.13 15.22 9.53
C PRO A 78 -3.82 15.52 8.80
N CYS A 79 -3.19 16.65 9.13
CA CYS A 79 -1.88 17.07 8.64
C CYS A 79 -0.78 16.73 9.66
N SER A 80 0.35 16.21 9.19
CA SER A 80 1.52 15.93 10.01
C SER A 80 2.81 16.17 9.21
N VAL A 81 3.93 16.37 9.91
CA VAL A 81 5.25 16.43 9.29
C VAL A 81 6.04 15.18 9.68
N TYR A 82 6.55 14.45 8.69
CA TYR A 82 7.36 13.26 8.86
C TYR A 82 8.60 13.37 7.98
N GLU A 83 9.80 13.15 8.54
CA GLU A 83 11.08 13.24 7.81
C GLU A 83 11.25 14.52 6.96
N ASN A 84 10.87 15.69 7.51
CA ASN A 84 10.89 17.00 6.81
C ASN A 84 9.92 17.12 5.62
N GLU A 85 8.95 16.23 5.49
CA GLU A 85 7.91 16.28 4.48
C GLU A 85 6.52 16.38 5.11
N ILE A 86 5.58 16.96 4.37
CA ILE A 86 4.19 17.09 4.82
C ILE A 86 3.40 15.88 4.37
N PHE A 87 2.71 15.26 5.32
CA PHE A 87 1.92 14.06 5.13
C PHE A 87 0.46 14.28 5.56
N CYS A 88 -0.47 14.05 4.64
CA CYS A 88 -1.91 14.07 4.91
C CYS A 88 -2.43 12.64 5.11
N SER A 89 -3.07 12.39 6.25
CA SER A 89 -3.66 11.07 6.55
C SER A 89 -5.05 10.94 5.91
N CYS A 90 -5.10 10.54 4.64
CA CYS A 90 -6.37 10.40 3.92
C CYS A 90 -7.20 9.21 4.42
N ASN A 91 -8.53 9.34 4.37
CA ASN A 91 -9.42 8.18 4.38
C ASN A 91 -9.25 7.42 3.06
N GLN A 92 -8.42 6.38 3.08
CA GLN A 92 -7.99 5.62 1.90
C GLN A 92 -9.14 4.89 1.21
N GLU A 93 -10.32 4.73 1.82
CA GLU A 93 -11.48 4.13 1.16
C GLU A 93 -12.16 5.12 0.20
N LYS A 94 -11.95 6.42 0.40
CA LYS A 94 -12.72 7.50 -0.24
C LYS A 94 -11.89 8.52 -0.98
N TYR A 95 -10.64 8.73 -0.54
CA TYR A 95 -9.80 9.79 -1.07
C TYR A 95 -8.37 9.33 -1.31
N ALA A 96 -7.78 9.90 -2.36
CA ALA A 96 -6.40 9.69 -2.79
C ALA A 96 -5.74 11.05 -3.13
N GLY A 97 -4.45 11.00 -3.48
CA GLY A 97 -3.65 12.20 -3.76
C GLY A 97 -2.83 12.65 -2.55
N LYS A 98 -1.86 13.54 -2.80
CA LYS A 98 -0.92 14.01 -1.76
C LYS A 98 -1.64 14.78 -0.65
N TYR A 99 -2.72 15.47 -1.01
CA TYR A 99 -3.50 16.31 -0.10
C TYR A 99 -4.94 15.79 0.05
N CYS A 100 -5.17 14.51 -0.26
CA CYS A 100 -6.48 13.86 -0.22
C CYS A 100 -7.52 14.55 -1.11
N GLU A 101 -7.08 15.15 -2.21
CA GLU A 101 -7.89 15.99 -3.09
C GLU A 101 -8.70 15.23 -4.14
N LYS A 102 -8.40 13.94 -4.33
CA LYS A 102 -9.05 13.10 -5.34
C LYS A 102 -10.04 12.18 -4.67
N GLN A 103 -11.31 12.30 -5.03
CA GLN A 103 -12.36 11.42 -4.54
C GLN A 103 -12.40 10.13 -5.38
N CYS A 104 -12.56 8.98 -4.71
CA CYS A 104 -12.87 7.72 -5.37
C CYS A 104 -14.36 7.66 -5.73
N SER A 105 -14.65 7.12 -6.91
CA SER A 105 -16.02 6.82 -7.32
C SER A 105 -15.99 5.55 -8.17
N PRO A 106 -16.46 4.40 -7.64
CA PRO A 106 -17.07 4.21 -6.31
C PRO A 106 -16.07 4.31 -5.14
N ASP A 107 -16.58 4.47 -3.91
CA ASP A 107 -15.81 4.26 -2.68
C ASP A 107 -15.32 2.80 -2.63
N CYS A 108 -14.10 2.57 -2.15
CA CYS A 108 -13.52 1.24 -2.02
C CYS A 108 -14.00 0.59 -0.72
N VAL A 109 -14.58 -0.61 -0.80
CA VAL A 109 -15.09 -1.33 0.39
C VAL A 109 -13.99 -2.17 1.05
N TYR A 110 -13.36 -3.07 0.29
CA TYR A 110 -12.23 -3.88 0.76
C TYR A 110 -10.99 -3.59 -0.09
N GLY A 111 -10.56 -2.34 -0.09
CA GLY A 111 -9.37 -1.90 -0.83
C GLY A 111 -8.98 -0.49 -0.48
N ILE A 112 -7.94 0.00 -1.15
CA ILE A 112 -7.45 1.37 -1.02
C ILE A 112 -7.67 2.14 -2.33
N CYS A 113 -8.07 3.39 -2.21
CA CYS A 113 -8.20 4.33 -3.31
C CYS A 113 -6.81 4.83 -3.70
N THR A 114 -6.47 4.66 -4.97
CA THR A 114 -5.20 5.14 -5.52
C THR A 114 -5.48 6.12 -6.66
N PHE A 115 -4.56 7.07 -6.87
CA PHE A 115 -4.67 8.08 -7.92
C PHE A 115 -3.46 8.00 -8.84
N LEU A 116 -3.68 7.64 -10.10
CA LEU A 116 -2.65 7.53 -11.12
C LEU A 116 -3.15 8.13 -12.43
N ASN A 117 -2.31 8.92 -13.12
CA ASN A 117 -2.62 9.48 -14.44
C ASN A 117 -4.01 10.15 -14.53
N GLU A 118 -4.32 10.99 -13.54
CA GLU A 118 -5.61 11.70 -13.44
C GLU A 118 -6.85 10.82 -13.16
N THR A 119 -6.66 9.54 -12.90
CA THR A 119 -7.75 8.60 -12.60
C THR A 119 -7.63 8.00 -11.21
N THR A 120 -8.78 7.80 -10.57
CA THR A 120 -8.86 7.07 -9.30
C THR A 120 -9.36 5.65 -9.54
N PHE A 121 -8.77 4.68 -8.85
CA PHE A 121 -9.21 3.29 -8.88
C PHE A 121 -8.93 2.60 -7.55
N CYS A 122 -9.75 1.60 -7.23
CA CYS A 122 -9.57 0.79 -6.03
C CYS A 122 -8.54 -0.32 -6.27
N HIS A 123 -7.55 -0.40 -5.40
CA HIS A 123 -6.66 -1.54 -5.28
C HIS A 123 -7.20 -2.48 -4.21
N CYS A 124 -7.77 -3.61 -4.64
CA CYS A 124 -8.47 -4.53 -3.74
C CYS A 124 -7.52 -5.30 -2.84
N PHE A 125 -7.94 -5.54 -1.60
CA PHE A 125 -7.28 -6.47 -0.71
C PHE A 125 -7.42 -7.91 -1.22
N LYS A 126 -6.53 -8.78 -0.76
CA LYS A 126 -6.53 -10.19 -1.15
C LYS A 126 -7.90 -10.83 -0.89
N GLY A 127 -8.42 -11.52 -1.90
CA GLY A 127 -9.72 -12.19 -1.83
C GLY A 127 -10.88 -11.34 -2.32
N PHE A 128 -10.65 -10.08 -2.70
CA PHE A 128 -11.68 -9.18 -3.21
C PHE A 128 -11.37 -8.70 -4.64
N GLU A 129 -12.41 -8.44 -5.41
CA GLU A 129 -12.35 -7.93 -6.78
C GLU A 129 -13.52 -6.97 -7.09
N GLY A 130 -13.60 -6.53 -8.34
CA GLY A 130 -14.57 -5.55 -8.82
C GLY A 130 -14.11 -4.11 -8.63
N GLN A 131 -14.83 -3.16 -9.23
CA GLN A 131 -14.45 -1.74 -9.24
C GLN A 131 -14.49 -1.09 -7.85
N ALA A 132 -15.37 -1.56 -6.97
CA ALA A 132 -15.52 -1.11 -5.58
C ALA A 132 -14.86 -2.07 -4.56
N CYS A 133 -14.21 -3.14 -5.02
CA CYS A 133 -13.66 -4.19 -4.15
C CYS A 133 -14.69 -4.79 -3.17
N ASN A 134 -15.93 -4.99 -3.63
CA ASN A 134 -17.02 -5.55 -2.83
C ASN A 134 -17.39 -7.00 -3.24
N GLU A 135 -16.77 -7.52 -4.30
CA GLU A 135 -16.95 -8.88 -4.77
C GLU A 135 -15.83 -9.75 -4.21
N THR A 136 -16.13 -11.01 -3.85
CA THR A 136 -15.11 -11.96 -3.41
C THR A 136 -14.59 -12.74 -4.61
N LEU A 137 -13.27 -12.86 -4.73
CA LEU A 137 -12.66 -13.81 -5.66
C LEU A 137 -13.22 -15.19 -5.36
N GLN A 138 -13.96 -15.79 -6.29
CA GLN A 138 -14.35 -17.18 -6.18
C GLN A 138 -13.05 -17.99 -6.09
N GLU A 139 -12.76 -18.58 -4.92
CA GLU A 139 -11.70 -19.56 -4.83
C GLU A 139 -11.97 -20.57 -5.95
N PRO A 140 -10.99 -20.83 -6.86
CA PRO A 140 -11.19 -21.89 -7.84
C PRO A 140 -11.56 -23.13 -7.04
N GLU A 141 -12.74 -23.71 -7.33
CA GLU A 141 -13.16 -24.93 -6.66
C GLU A 141 -11.96 -25.88 -6.65
N PRO A 142 -11.64 -26.50 -5.50
CA PRO A 142 -10.49 -27.38 -5.43
C PRO A 142 -10.58 -28.38 -6.57
N ILE A 143 -9.58 -28.36 -7.46
CA ILE A 143 -9.45 -29.26 -8.62
C ILE A 143 -9.60 -30.74 -8.19
N PHE A 144 -9.40 -31.01 -6.90
CA PHE A 144 -9.62 -32.28 -6.23
C PHE A 144 -11.06 -32.83 -6.30
N SER A 145 -12.08 -32.02 -6.55
CA SER A 145 -13.47 -32.49 -6.66
C SER A 145 -13.74 -33.26 -7.97
N LYS A 146 -13.02 -32.97 -9.05
CA LYS A 146 -13.26 -33.62 -10.36
C LYS A 146 -12.73 -35.06 -10.44
N TYR A 147 -11.83 -35.45 -9.52
CA TYR A 147 -11.20 -36.77 -9.47
C TYR A 147 -11.73 -37.69 -8.35
N TYR A 148 -12.61 -37.21 -7.45
CA TYR A 148 -13.35 -38.08 -6.54
C TYR A 148 -14.52 -38.74 -7.29
N ILE A 149 -14.22 -39.90 -7.87
CA ILE A 149 -15.09 -41.04 -8.15
C ILE A 149 -16.57 -40.67 -8.40
N SER A 150 -16.96 -40.60 -9.68
CA SER A 150 -18.37 -40.60 -10.05
C SER A 150 -19.08 -41.84 -9.45
N PRO A 151 -20.18 -41.69 -8.68
CA PRO A 151 -20.92 -42.81 -8.10
C PRO A 151 -21.58 -43.72 -9.17
N LYS A 152 -21.51 -43.35 -10.46
CA LYS A 152 -21.93 -44.22 -11.56
C LYS A 152 -21.06 -45.47 -11.74
N ASN A 153 -19.80 -45.45 -11.28
CA ASN A 153 -18.88 -46.58 -11.47
C ASN A 153 -18.71 -47.49 -10.25
N GLN A 154 -19.35 -47.18 -9.12
CA GLN A 154 -19.29 -48.06 -7.94
C GLN A 154 -19.98 -49.41 -8.20
N LYS A 155 -21.05 -49.44 -9.00
CA LYS A 155 -21.76 -50.69 -9.33
C LYS A 155 -20.94 -51.64 -10.21
N ILE A 156 -20.08 -51.12 -11.09
CA ILE A 156 -19.27 -51.93 -12.01
C ILE A 156 -18.16 -52.66 -11.24
N ALA A 157 -17.52 -51.98 -10.28
CA ALA A 157 -16.48 -52.58 -9.44
C ALA A 157 -17.00 -53.74 -8.57
N PHE A 158 -18.23 -53.67 -8.07
CA PHE A 158 -18.83 -54.77 -7.31
C PHE A 158 -19.17 -55.98 -8.19
N VAL A 159 -19.62 -55.76 -9.42
CA VAL A 159 -19.94 -56.85 -10.36
C VAL A 159 -18.67 -57.58 -10.79
N THR A 160 -17.60 -56.86 -11.12
CA THR A 160 -16.32 -57.49 -11.49
C THR A 160 -15.70 -58.27 -10.33
N LEU A 161 -15.72 -57.72 -9.11
CA LEU A 161 -15.22 -58.42 -7.92
C LEU A 161 -16.05 -59.67 -7.59
N PHE A 162 -17.37 -59.63 -7.75
CA PHE A 162 -18.23 -60.80 -7.54
C PHE A 162 -17.91 -61.93 -8.54
N PHE A 163 -17.74 -61.61 -9.83
CA PHE A 163 -17.36 -62.61 -10.83
C PHE A 163 -15.96 -63.20 -10.60
N ILE A 164 -14.99 -62.39 -10.17
CA ILE A 164 -13.63 -62.86 -9.82
C ILE A 164 -13.67 -63.83 -8.63
N MET A 165 -14.50 -63.55 -7.62
CA MET A 165 -14.66 -64.44 -6.47
C MET A 165 -15.39 -65.75 -6.83
N LEU A 166 -16.36 -65.69 -7.73
CA LEU A 166 -17.03 -66.88 -8.26
C LEU A 166 -16.07 -67.77 -9.07
N THR A 167 -15.23 -67.20 -9.93
CA THR A 167 -14.25 -67.99 -10.68
C THR A 167 -13.18 -68.58 -9.77
N ALA A 168 -12.70 -67.82 -8.77
CA ALA A 168 -11.72 -68.31 -7.79
C ALA A 168 -12.25 -69.47 -6.94
N THR A 169 -13.52 -69.42 -6.53
CA THR A 169 -14.17 -70.52 -5.79
C THR A 169 -14.35 -71.75 -6.67
N VAL A 170 -14.85 -71.59 -7.90
CA VAL A 170 -14.98 -72.70 -8.87
C VAL A 170 -13.62 -73.34 -9.16
N PHE A 171 -12.56 -72.54 -9.30
CA PHE A 171 -11.21 -73.06 -9.51
C PHE A 171 -10.68 -73.82 -8.28
N SER A 172 -10.91 -73.29 -7.08
CA SER A 172 -10.48 -73.93 -5.83
C SER A 172 -11.20 -75.25 -5.57
N PHE A 173 -12.51 -75.31 -5.79
CA PHE A 173 -13.29 -76.55 -5.67
C PHE A 173 -13.01 -77.54 -6.82
N GLY A 174 -12.79 -77.04 -8.04
CA GLY A 174 -12.45 -77.85 -9.20
C GLY A 174 -11.07 -78.49 -9.08
N VAL A 175 -10.05 -77.72 -8.70
CA VAL A 175 -8.69 -78.21 -8.44
C VAL A 175 -8.67 -79.10 -7.19
N GLY A 176 -9.35 -78.71 -6.11
CA GLY A 176 -9.47 -79.53 -4.90
C GLY A 176 -10.16 -80.87 -5.16
N GLY A 177 -11.23 -80.89 -5.95
CA GLY A 177 -11.92 -82.10 -6.40
C GLY A 177 -11.07 -82.97 -7.33
N TYR A 178 -10.35 -82.35 -8.27
CA TYR A 178 -9.44 -83.03 -9.18
C TYR A 178 -8.26 -83.68 -8.44
N ILE A 179 -7.65 -82.97 -7.48
CA ILE A 179 -6.57 -83.49 -6.64
C ILE A 179 -7.10 -84.62 -5.75
N ARG A 180 -8.25 -84.46 -5.09
CA ARG A 180 -8.85 -85.50 -4.24
C ARG A 180 -9.17 -86.80 -5.01
N ASN A 181 -9.67 -86.68 -6.24
CA ASN A 181 -9.95 -87.83 -7.10
C ASN A 181 -8.68 -88.53 -7.61
N ASN A 182 -7.62 -87.78 -7.92
CA ASN A 182 -6.32 -88.35 -8.28
C ASN A 182 -5.62 -89.01 -7.08
N ILE A 183 -5.70 -88.43 -5.88
CA ILE A 183 -5.19 -89.05 -4.65
C ILE A 183 -5.94 -90.35 -4.34
N LYS A 184 -7.28 -90.39 -4.43
CA LYS A 184 -8.06 -91.64 -4.28
C LYS A 184 -7.68 -92.71 -5.31
N ARG A 185 -7.44 -92.32 -6.57
CA ARG A 185 -7.01 -93.24 -7.64
C ARG A 185 -5.60 -93.81 -7.41
N ASN A 186 -4.69 -93.04 -6.80
CA ASN A 186 -3.33 -93.51 -6.49
C ASN A 186 -3.26 -94.33 -5.19
N ILE A 187 -4.11 -94.07 -4.20
CA ILE A 187 -4.17 -94.87 -2.96
C ILE A 187 -4.81 -96.25 -3.20
N GLY A 188 -5.81 -96.36 -4.09
CA GLY A 188 -6.38 -97.66 -4.50
C GLY A 188 -5.48 -98.51 -5.39
N ARG A 189 -4.23 -98.09 -5.63
CA ARG A 189 -3.21 -98.82 -6.41
C ARG A 189 -2.02 -99.30 -5.57
N ILE A 190 -2.03 -99.06 -4.25
CA ILE A 190 -0.99 -99.49 -3.28
C ILE A 190 -1.62 -100.37 -2.16
N SER A 191 -2.77 -100.99 -2.42
CA SER A 191 -3.35 -102.06 -1.58
C SER A 191 -3.74 -103.25 -2.43
#